data_AF-A0A3C0R7I0-F1
#
_entry.id   AF-A0A3C0R7I0-F1
#
_cell.length_a   1.000
_cell.length_b   1.000
_cell.length_c   1.000
_cell.angle_alpha   90.00
_cell.angle_beta   90.00
_cell.angle_gamma   90.00
#
_symmetry.space_group_name_H-M   'P 1'
#
loop_
_entity.id
_entity.type
_entity.pdbx_description
1 polymer ?
#
loop_
_entity_poly.entity_id
_entity_poly.type
_entity_poly.pdbx_seq_one_letter_code
_entity_poly.pdbx_strand_id
1 'polypeptide(L)' 'MNAIKRLLGPFWMLLGPAAIVFLIYEAAKKIAEKPTQDVYLPWVIIITIFTPIAIGFVIFGYYAMKGEYDMDHGELYE' A
#
# COMPACT_ATOMS: atom_id res chain seq x y z
N MET A 1 -0.39 -2.97 23.67
CA MET A 1 0.42 -2.76 22.45
C MET A 1 -0.40 -2.07 21.35
N ASN A 2 -1.24 -1.09 21.72
CA ASN A 2 -2.37 -0.67 20.86
C ASN A 2 -2.09 0.68 20.18
N ALA A 3 -1.29 1.54 20.81
CA ALA A 3 -0.89 2.83 20.23
C ALA A 3 0.02 2.70 19.00
N ILE A 4 0.97 1.75 18.99
CA ILE A 4 1.87 1.53 17.85
C ILE A 4 1.08 1.01 16.64
N LYS A 5 0.21 0.01 16.83
CA LYS A 5 -0.65 -0.53 15.76
C LYS A 5 -1.57 0.54 15.19
N ARG A 6 -2.12 1.41 16.04
CA ARG A 6 -3.00 2.51 15.65
C ARG A 6 -2.27 3.68 14.96
N LEU A 7 -1.01 3.96 15.34
CA LEU A 7 -0.15 4.96 14.65
C LEU A 7 0.30 4.46 13.27
N LEU A 8 0.48 3.16 13.10
CA LEU A 8 0.84 2.56 11.82
C LEU A 8 -0.32 2.61 10.82
N GLY A 9 -1.58 2.63 11.26
CA GLY A 9 -2.75 2.70 10.39
C GLY A 9 -2.74 3.86 9.37
N PRO A 10 -2.62 5.12 9.82
CA PRO A 10 -2.49 6.28 8.94
C PRO A 10 -1.26 6.20 8.02
N PHE A 11 -0.15 5.66 8.52
CA PHE A 11 1.07 5.48 7.74
C PHE A 11 0.82 4.57 6.54
N TRP A 12 0.23 3.39 6.74
CA TRP A 12 -0.07 2.45 5.65
C TRP A 12 -1.15 2.98 4.69
N MET A 13 -2.12 3.73 5.21
CA MET A 13 -3.17 4.35 4.40
C MET A 13 -2.60 5.39 3.44
N LEU A 14 -1.58 6.15 3.85
CA LEU A 14 -0.95 7.16 3.00
C LEU A 14 0.13 6.57 2.10
N LEU A 15 0.85 5.55 2.59
CA LEU A 15 1.91 4.86 1.86
C LEU A 15 1.39 4.15 0.60
N GLY A 16 0.21 3.52 0.66
CA GLY A 16 -0.38 2.83 -0.49
C GLY A 16 -0.58 3.74 -1.71
N PRO A 17 -1.38 4.82 -1.60
CA PRO A 17 -1.57 5.79 -2.68
C PRO A 17 -0.27 6.48 -3.09
N ALA A 18 0.59 6.85 -2.11
CA ALA A 18 1.87 7.48 -2.40
C ALA A 18 2.79 6.59 -3.26
N ALA A 19 2.84 5.28 -2.98
CA ALA A 19 3.61 4.32 -3.75
C ALA A 19 3.10 4.21 -5.19
N ILE A 20 1.78 4.19 -5.42
CA ILE A 20 1.20 4.14 -6.77
C ILE A 20 1.50 5.42 -7.55
N VAL A 21 1.36 6.60 -6.93
CA VAL A 21 1.71 7.87 -7.57
C VAL A 21 3.19 7.89 -7.96
N PHE A 22 4.07 7.44 -7.08
CA PHE A 22 5.50 7.34 -7.34
C PHE A 22 5.81 6.39 -8.51
N LEU A 23 5.19 5.20 -8.55
CA LEU A 23 5.36 4.25 -9.65
C LEU A 23 4.89 4.81 -10.99
N ILE A 24 3.76 5.52 -11.02
CA ILE A 24 3.25 6.16 -12.24
C ILE A 24 4.21 7.27 -12.70
N TYR A 25 4.75 8.06 -11.77
CA TYR A 25 5.70 9.11 -12.07
C TYR A 25 6.99 8.56 -12.70
N GLU A 26 7.59 7.54 -12.09
CA GLU A 26 8.80 6.89 -12.62
C GLU A 26 8.53 6.18 -13.95
N ALA A 27 7.37 5.53 -14.10
CA ALA A 27 6.95 4.95 -15.38
C ALA A 27 6.87 6.01 -16.48
N ALA A 28 6.19 7.11 -16.23
CA ALA A 28 6.04 8.21 -17.19
C ALA A 28 7.41 8.80 -17.58
N LYS A 29 8.29 9.00 -16.60
CA LYS A 29 9.65 9.49 -16.85
C LYS A 29 10.46 8.53 -17.72
N LYS A 30 10.45 7.24 -17.40
CA LYS A 30 11.22 6.22 -18.16
C LYS A 30 10.67 5.99 -19.55
N ILE A 31 9.35 6.02 -19.71
CA ILE A 31 8.69 5.93 -21.01
C ILE A 31 9.03 7.15 -21.87
N ALA A 32 9.06 8.37 -21.29
CA ALA A 32 9.44 9.58 -22.01
C ALA A 32 10.92 9.57 -22.44
N GLU A 33 11.82 9.02 -21.60
CA GLU A 33 13.24 8.85 -21.94
C GLU A 33 13.44 7.82 -23.07
N LYS A 34 12.69 6.71 -23.06
CA LYS A 34 12.82 5.63 -24.05
C LYS A 34 11.47 4.94 -24.32
N PRO A 35 10.69 5.39 -25.33
CA PRO A 35 9.36 4.86 -25.61
C PRO A 35 9.43 3.56 -26.42
N THR A 36 10.06 2.53 -25.87
CA THR A 36 10.16 1.19 -26.49
C THR A 36 9.29 0.19 -25.73
N GLN A 37 8.78 -0.84 -26.42
CA GLN A 37 7.93 -1.87 -25.82
C GLN A 37 8.58 -2.55 -24.59
N ASP A 38 9.91 -2.72 -24.62
CA ASP A 38 10.72 -3.27 -23.53
C ASP A 38 10.69 -2.41 -22.25
N VAL A 39 10.22 -1.16 -22.33
CA VAL A 39 10.03 -0.26 -21.20
C VAL A 39 8.56 -0.21 -20.79
N TYR A 40 7.63 -0.16 -21.76
CA TYR A 40 6.19 -0.13 -21.46
C TYR A 40 5.72 -1.37 -20.71
N LEU A 41 6.08 -2.56 -21.19
CA LEU A 41 5.54 -3.81 -20.69
C LEU A 41 5.91 -4.06 -19.21
N PRO A 42 7.17 -3.89 -18.76
CA PRO A 42 7.51 -4.03 -17.34
C PRO A 42 6.76 -3.04 -16.44
N TRP A 43 6.65 -1.77 -16.83
CA TRP A 43 5.98 -0.75 -16.02
C TRP A 43 4.48 -1.01 -15.86
N VAL A 44 3.81 -1.42 -16.93
CA VAL A 44 2.39 -1.80 -16.87
C VAL A 44 2.18 -2.97 -15.91
N ILE A 45 3.03 -4.00 -15.97
CA ILE A 45 2.93 -5.17 -15.09
C ILE A 45 3.16 -4.76 -13.63
N ILE A 46 4.20 -3.96 -13.34
CA ILE A 46 4.50 -3.48 -11.99
C ILE A 46 3.31 -2.70 -11.43
N ILE A 47 2.81 -1.69 -12.15
CA ILE A 47 1.67 -0.89 -11.67
C ILE A 47 0.45 -1.77 -11.44
N THR A 48 0.18 -2.72 -12.34
CA THR A 48 -0.97 -3.63 -12.24
C THR A 48 -0.91 -4.51 -10.99
N ILE A 49 0.26 -5.05 -10.64
CA ILE A 49 0.44 -5.91 -9.46
C ILE A 49 0.45 -5.09 -8.18
N PHE A 50 1.08 -3.91 -8.18
CA PHE A 50 1.17 -3.08 -6.98
C PHE A 50 -0.15 -2.37 -6.64
N THR A 51 -1.03 -2.11 -7.60
CA THR A 51 -2.34 -1.48 -7.36
C THR A 51 -3.22 -2.24 -6.36
N PRO A 52 -3.51 -3.55 -6.52
CA PRO A 52 -4.31 -4.30 -5.54
C PRO A 52 -3.60 -4.41 -4.17
N ILE A 53 -2.26 -4.44 -4.16
CA ILE A 53 -1.48 -4.44 -2.91
C ILE A 53 -1.65 -3.10 -2.18
N ALA A 54 -1.58 -1.98 -2.89
CA ALA A 54 -1.81 -0.65 -2.33
C ALA A 54 -3.23 -0.48 -1.79
N ILE A 55 -4.24 -1.04 -2.47
CA ILE A 55 -5.61 -1.11 -1.96
C ILE A 55 -5.64 -1.89 -0.64
N GLY A 56 -4.95 -3.02 -0.57
CA GLY A 56 -4.78 -3.79 0.66
C GLY A 56 -4.18 -2.97 1.80
N PHE A 57 -3.16 -2.15 1.55
CA PHE A 57 -2.58 -1.25 2.56
C PHE A 57 -3.55 -0.18 3.06
N VAL A 58 -4.38 0.37 2.17
CA VAL A 58 -5.42 1.34 2.55
C VAL A 58 -6.47 0.70 3.45
N ILE A 59 -6.95 -0.49 3.06
CA ILE A 59 -7.93 -1.25 3.84
C ILE A 59 -7.35 -1.66 5.21
N PHE A 60 -6.11 -2.15 5.22
CA PHE A 60 -5.39 -2.49 6.44
C PHE A 60 -5.23 -1.26 7.35
N GLY A 61 -4.79 -0.13 6.79
CA GLY A 61 -4.65 1.12 7.53
C GLY A 61 -5.96 1.59 8.14
N TYR A 62 -7.06 1.47 7.39
CA TYR A 62 -8.41 1.81 7.85
C TYR A 62 -8.85 0.96 9.05
N TYR A 63 -8.73 -0.36 8.95
CA TYR A 63 -9.10 -1.25 10.05
C TYR A 63 -8.18 -1.13 11.27
N ALA A 64 -6.91 -0.80 11.07
CA ALA A 64 -5.97 -0.51 12.15
C ALA A 64 -6.32 0.77 12.93
N MET A 65 -6.84 1.79 12.25
CA MET A 65 -7.35 2.98 12.95
C MET A 65 -8.64 2.71 13.72
N LYS A 66 -9.50 1.82 13.21
CA LYS A 66 -10.77 1.44 13.85
C LYS A 66 -10.58 0.59 15.11
N GLY A 67 -9.36 0.10 15.38
CA GLY A 67 -9.06 -0.72 16.56
C GLY A 67 -9.49 -2.18 16.42
N GLU A 68 -9.86 -2.63 15.21
CA GLU A 68 -10.27 -4.03 14.94
C GLU A 68 -9.11 -5.02 15.18
N TYR A 69 -7.86 -4.55 15.17
CA TYR A 69 -6.64 -5.35 15.47
C TYR A 69 -6.18 -5.26 16.94
N ASP A 70 -6.97 -4.62 17.81
CA ASP A 70 -6.67 -4.50 19.25
C ASP A 70 -7.19 -5.68 20.08
N MET A 71 -7.85 -6.68 19.47
CA MET A 71 -8.34 -7.86 20.20
C MET A 71 -7.17 -8.63 20.81
N ASP A 72 -7.11 -8.62 22.14
CA ASP A 72 -6.18 -9.41 22.93
C ASP A 72 -6.74 -10.83 23.05
N HIS A 73 -6.00 -11.84 22.58
CA HIS A 73 -6.38 -13.26 22.67
C HIS A 73 -6.27 -13.82 24.12
N GLY A 74 -6.28 -12.95 25.13
CA GLY A 74 -6.06 -13.28 26.54
C GLY A 74 -7.32 -13.54 27.38
N GLU A 75 -8.50 -13.10 26.96
CA GLU A 75 -9.72 -13.15 27.80
C GLU A 75 -10.64 -14.37 27.52
N LEU A 76 -10.19 -15.33 26.71
CA LEU A 76 -10.95 -16.58 26.46
C LEU A 76 -10.64 -17.69 27.48
N TYR A 77 -9.84 -17.41 28.52
CA TYR A 77 -9.42 -18.37 29.55
C TYR A 77 -9.51 -17.85 30.99
N GLU A 78 -10.32 -16.82 31.27
CA GLU A 78 -10.72 -16.43 32.64
C GLU A 78 -12.24 -16.53 32.83
#